data_AF-A0A316YC91-F1
#
_entry.id   AF-A0A316YC91-F1
#
_cell.length_a   1.000
_cell.length_b   1.000
_cell.length_c   1.000
_cell.angle_alpha   90.00
_cell.angle_beta   90.00
_cell.angle_gamma   90.00
#
_symmetry.space_group_name_H-M   'P 1'
#
loop_
_entity.id
_entity.type
_entity.pdbx_description
1 polymer ?
#
loop_
_entity_poly.entity_id
_entity_poly.type
_entity_poly.pdbx_seq_one_letter_code
_entity_poly.pdbx_strand_id
1 'polypeptide(L)'
;MSVVHLQNVEILNDNAPFAADPYIFKITFECISSLKDDIEWKLIYVGSAESEAYDQELDNCMVGPVPVGVNSFEFEAAAPSPDKIPASDLLGVTVILLTASYRDAEFIRVGYYVHNAYDSEELRENPPEQVDLSRVRREVLVSKPRVTRFNIKW
;
A
#
# COMPACT_ATOMS: atom_id res chain seq x y z
N MET A 1 20.27 14.72 8.72
CA MET A 1 20.64 13.69 7.72
C MET A 1 19.71 12.53 7.96
N SER A 2 19.09 11.97 6.91
CA SER A 2 18.22 10.78 7.07
C SER A 2 19.09 9.59 7.48
N VAL A 3 18.60 8.73 8.39
CA VAL A 3 19.32 7.51 8.78
C VAL A 3 18.89 6.33 7.92
N VAL A 4 17.62 6.32 7.50
CA VAL A 4 17.07 5.27 6.64
C VAL A 4 16.77 5.84 5.26
N HIS A 5 17.11 5.07 4.22
CA HIS A 5 16.90 5.40 2.82
C HIS A 5 16.23 4.24 2.10
N LEU A 6 15.01 4.46 1.61
CA LEU A 6 14.35 3.47 0.75
C LEU A 6 15.08 3.37 -0.60
N GLN A 7 15.47 2.14 -0.95
CA GLN A 7 16.17 1.81 -2.18
C GLN A 7 15.21 1.28 -3.25
N ASN A 8 14.32 0.35 -2.88
CA ASN A 8 13.34 -0.22 -3.80
C ASN A 8 12.06 -0.68 -3.07
N VAL A 9 10.93 -0.61 -3.76
CA VAL A 9 9.66 -1.24 -3.38
C VAL A 9 9.11 -1.94 -4.60
N GLU A 10 9.03 -3.26 -4.51
CA GLU A 10 8.47 -4.13 -5.55
C GLU A 10 7.15 -4.70 -5.05
N ILE A 11 6.12 -4.71 -5.89
CA ILE A 11 4.83 -5.35 -5.58
C ILE A 11 4.81 -6.66 -6.35
N LEU A 12 4.81 -7.79 -5.63
CA LEU A 12 4.98 -9.12 -6.23
C LEU A 12 3.70 -9.62 -6.92
N ASN A 13 2.55 -9.07 -6.56
CA ASN A 13 1.23 -9.40 -7.10
C ASN A 13 0.43 -8.13 -7.44
N ASP A 14 1.00 -7.31 -8.32
CA ASP A 14 0.44 -6.06 -8.80
C ASP A 14 -0.89 -6.23 -9.56
N ASN A 15 -1.18 -7.42 -10.10
CA ASN A 15 -2.49 -7.78 -10.64
C ASN A 15 -3.09 -8.99 -9.91
N ALA A 16 -4.16 -8.77 -9.16
CA ALA A 16 -4.77 -9.81 -8.33
C ALA A 16 -6.29 -9.64 -8.17
N PRO A 17 -7.05 -10.69 -7.80
CA PRO A 17 -8.42 -10.56 -7.31
C PRO A 17 -8.51 -9.54 -6.17
N PHE A 18 -9.53 -8.68 -6.19
CA PHE A 18 -9.66 -7.59 -5.22
C PHE A 18 -9.84 -8.08 -3.79
N ALA A 19 -10.81 -8.98 -3.57
CA ALA A 19 -11.25 -9.37 -2.22
C ALA A 19 -10.50 -10.56 -1.61
N ALA A 20 -9.90 -11.41 -2.43
CA ALA A 20 -9.31 -12.68 -1.98
C ALA A 20 -7.81 -12.58 -1.69
N ASP A 21 -7.08 -11.79 -2.45
CA ASP A 21 -5.61 -11.84 -2.43
C ASP A 21 -5.03 -10.69 -1.57
N PRO A 22 -4.02 -10.97 -0.72
CA PRO A 22 -3.31 -9.95 0.04
C PRO A 22 -2.42 -9.11 -0.87
N TYR A 23 -2.01 -7.92 -0.46
CA TYR A 23 -0.92 -7.20 -1.13
C TYR A 23 0.42 -7.76 -0.63
N ILE A 24 1.35 -8.01 -1.54
CA ILE A 24 2.68 -8.52 -1.21
C ILE A 24 3.74 -7.56 -1.72
N PHE A 25 4.44 -6.93 -0.79
CA PHE A 25 5.53 -6.01 -1.08
C PHE A 25 6.87 -6.66 -0.74
N LYS A 26 7.87 -6.43 -1.59
CA LYS A 26 9.27 -6.63 -1.25
C LYS A 26 9.93 -5.28 -1.09
N ILE A 27 10.29 -4.96 0.14
CA ILE A 27 10.81 -3.64 0.53
C ILE A 27 12.31 -3.78 0.73
N THR A 28 13.07 -2.89 0.10
CA THR A 28 14.53 -2.81 0.25
C THR A 28 14.92 -1.41 0.67
N PHE A 29 15.65 -1.30 1.77
CA PHE A 29 16.09 -0.03 2.31
C PHE A 29 17.50 -0.14 2.89
N GLU A 30 18.19 0.99 2.97
CA GLU A 30 19.52 1.12 3.55
C GLU A 30 19.43 1.87 4.88
N CYS A 31 20.09 1.34 5.90
CA CYS A 31 20.21 1.93 7.22
C CYS A 31 21.67 2.38 7.45
N ILE A 32 21.90 3.67 7.66
CA ILE A 32 23.25 4.25 7.76
C ILE A 32 23.84 4.08 9.18
N SER A 33 22.99 4.07 10.20
CA SER A 33 23.40 3.94 11.60
C SER A 33 22.41 3.11 12.39
N SER A 34 22.85 2.44 13.46
CA SER A 34 21.96 1.66 14.31
C SER A 34 20.81 2.49 14.86
N LEU A 35 19.60 1.95 14.74
CA LEU A 35 18.40 2.51 15.34
C LEU A 35 18.19 1.90 16.72
N LYS A 36 17.63 2.68 17.65
CA LYS A 36 17.31 2.20 19.00
C LYS A 36 15.98 1.47 19.05
N ASP A 37 15.03 1.96 18.27
CA ASP A 37 13.66 1.48 18.20
C ASP A 37 13.39 0.91 16.79
N ASP A 38 12.28 0.22 16.65
CA ASP A 38 11.88 -0.41 15.40
C ASP A 38 11.31 0.62 14.41
N ILE A 39 11.35 0.28 13.12
CA ILE A 39 10.64 1.01 12.07
C ILE A 39 9.27 0.39 11.92
N GLU A 40 8.22 1.19 12.03
CA GLU A 40 6.86 0.78 11.69
C GLU A 40 6.66 0.94 10.18
N TRP A 41 6.28 -0.13 9.49
CA TRP A 41 5.76 -0.09 8.13
C TRP A 41 4.27 -0.33 8.15
N LYS A 42 3.53 0.42 7.34
CA LYS A 42 2.07 0.36 7.31
C LYS A 42 1.54 0.50 5.91
N LEU A 43 0.55 -0.30 5.56
CA LEU A 43 -0.19 -0.18 4.31
C LEU A 43 -1.57 0.41 4.58
N ILE A 44 -1.88 1.49 3.87
CA ILE A 44 -3.17 2.17 3.94
C ILE A 44 -3.83 2.09 2.56
N TYR A 45 -5.09 1.69 2.52
CA TYR A 45 -5.95 1.76 1.35
C TYR A 45 -6.85 2.99 1.44
N VAL A 46 -6.82 3.84 0.41
CA VAL A 46 -7.69 5.02 0.34
C VAL A 46 -9.07 4.55 -0.12
N GLY A 47 -10.05 4.56 0.78
CA GLY A 47 -11.39 4.04 0.49
C GLY A 47 -12.22 4.98 -0.38
N SER A 48 -11.96 6.29 -0.31
CA SER A 48 -12.63 7.29 -1.14
C SER A 48 -11.71 8.49 -1.33
N ALA A 49 -11.70 9.06 -2.55
CA ALA A 49 -10.92 10.26 -2.82
C ALA A 49 -11.48 11.51 -2.12
N GLU A 50 -12.74 11.47 -1.68
CA GLU A 50 -13.44 12.62 -1.09
C GLU A 50 -13.24 12.73 0.42
N SER A 51 -12.86 11.64 1.10
CA SER A 51 -12.82 11.59 2.56
C SER A 51 -11.87 10.51 3.09
N GLU A 52 -10.93 10.94 3.93
CA GLU A 52 -10.02 10.07 4.69
C GLU A 52 -10.76 9.19 5.72
N ALA A 53 -12.04 9.45 6.00
CA ALA A 53 -12.82 8.62 6.93
C ALA A 53 -13.04 7.18 6.41
N TYR A 54 -12.82 6.95 5.12
CA TYR A 54 -12.89 5.62 4.49
C TYR A 54 -11.53 4.95 4.35
N ASP A 55 -10.45 5.61 4.78
CA ASP A 55 -9.11 5.04 4.72
C ASP A 55 -9.01 3.84 5.66
N GLN A 56 -8.42 2.78 5.15
CA GLN A 56 -8.26 1.53 5.87
C GLN A 56 -6.78 1.23 6.05
N GLU A 57 -6.34 1.19 7.30
CA GLU A 57 -5.08 0.52 7.63
C GLU A 57 -5.28 -0.98 7.41
N LEU A 58 -4.58 -1.52 6.40
CA LEU A 58 -4.70 -2.92 5.99
C LEU A 58 -3.86 -3.82 6.89
N ASP A 59 -2.63 -3.41 7.14
CA ASP A 59 -1.73 -4.09 8.07
C ASP A 59 -0.58 -3.15 8.47
N ASN A 60 0.12 -3.51 9.55
CA ASN A 60 1.35 -2.89 9.98
C ASN A 60 2.36 -3.93 10.46
N CYS A 61 3.65 -3.64 10.34
CA CYS A 61 4.70 -4.46 10.90
C CYS A 61 5.84 -3.62 11.48
N MET A 62 6.42 -4.13 12.56
CA MET A 62 7.60 -3.54 13.19
C MET A 62 8.86 -4.26 12.71
N VAL A 63 9.80 -3.50 12.16
CA VAL A 63 11.07 -4.02 11.67
C VAL A 63 12.19 -3.50 12.56
N GLY A 64 12.69 -4.37 13.43
CA GLY A 64 13.92 -4.14 14.16
C GLY A 64 14.32 -5.30 15.08
N PRO A 65 15.52 -5.22 15.68
CA PRO A 65 16.52 -4.17 15.49
C PRO A 65 17.12 -4.19 14.07
N VAL A 66 17.25 -3.01 13.44
CA VAL A 66 17.68 -2.87 12.04
C VAL A 66 19.21 -2.86 11.93
N PRO A 67 19.83 -3.85 11.24
CA PRO A 67 21.26 -3.83 10.96
C PRO A 67 21.68 -2.65 10.08
N VAL A 68 22.88 -2.13 10.29
CA VAL A 68 23.49 -1.14 9.40
C VAL A 68 23.79 -1.78 8.04
N GLY A 69 23.49 -1.07 6.96
CA GLY A 69 23.64 -1.54 5.58
C GLY A 69 22.28 -1.73 4.88
N VAL A 70 22.29 -2.53 3.81
CA VAL A 70 21.11 -2.81 2.99
C VAL A 70 20.32 -3.97 3.59
N ASN A 71 19.04 -3.74 3.83
CA ASN A 71 18.08 -4.70 4.37
C ASN A 71 16.94 -4.89 3.36
N SER A 72 16.40 -6.12 3.31
CA SER A 72 15.23 -6.44 2.49
C SER A 72 14.33 -7.42 3.23
N PHE A 73 13.02 -7.21 3.13
CA PHE A 73 12.01 -8.09 3.71
C PHE A 73 10.73 -8.08 2.87
N GLU A 74 9.90 -9.10 3.04
CA GLU A 74 8.57 -9.18 2.45
C GLU A 74 7.54 -8.70 3.47
N PHE A 75 6.60 -7.87 3.01
CA PHE A 75 5.49 -7.34 3.78
C PHE A 75 4.19 -7.73 3.09
N GLU A 76 3.43 -8.58 3.76
CA GLU A 76 2.12 -9.02 3.33
C GLU A 76 1.05 -8.26 4.12
N ALA A 77 0.01 -7.78 3.45
CA ALA A 77 -1.11 -7.08 4.07
C ALA A 77 -2.43 -7.54 3.46
N ALA A 78 -3.47 -7.69 4.29
CA ALA A 78 -4.77 -8.16 3.83
C ALA A 78 -5.42 -7.22 2.79
N ALA A 79 -6.39 -7.73 2.03
CA ALA A 79 -7.24 -6.91 1.17
C ALA A 79 -8.11 -5.94 2.00
N PRO A 80 -8.51 -4.77 1.46
CA PRO A 80 -9.43 -3.85 2.13
C PRO A 80 -10.80 -4.50 2.37
N SER A 81 -11.47 -4.07 3.45
CA SER A 81 -12.85 -4.48 3.72
C SER A 81 -13.80 -3.73 2.76
N PRO A 82 -14.56 -4.44 1.91
CA PRO A 82 -15.44 -3.80 0.94
C PRO A 82 -16.59 -3.02 1.58
N ASP A 83 -17.06 -3.46 2.75
CA ASP A 83 -18.17 -2.82 3.47
C ASP A 83 -17.83 -1.42 3.99
N LYS A 84 -16.54 -1.09 4.07
CA LYS A 84 -16.02 0.22 4.48
C LYS A 84 -15.69 1.14 3.31
N ILE A 85 -15.99 0.71 2.08
CA ILE A 85 -15.76 1.49 0.86
C ILE A 85 -17.12 1.94 0.32
N PRO A 86 -17.29 3.21 -0.05
CA PRO A 86 -18.50 3.65 -0.73
C PRO A 86 -18.72 2.85 -2.03
N ALA A 87 -19.96 2.43 -2.31
CA ALA A 87 -20.25 1.59 -3.47
C ALA A 87 -19.81 2.23 -4.81
N SER A 88 -19.82 3.56 -4.89
CA SER A 88 -19.33 4.34 -6.04
C SER A 88 -17.81 4.28 -6.23
N ASP A 89 -17.05 3.98 -5.17
CA ASP A 89 -15.58 3.97 -5.16
C ASP A 89 -14.98 2.55 -5.20
N LEU A 90 -15.83 1.51 -5.19
CA LEU A 90 -15.37 0.11 -5.30
C LEU A 90 -14.70 -0.18 -6.65
N LEU A 91 -15.16 0.47 -7.72
CA LEU A 91 -14.63 0.34 -9.08
C LEU A 91 -13.96 1.65 -9.50
N GLY A 92 -13.00 1.56 -10.43
CA GLY A 92 -12.25 2.70 -10.92
C GLY A 92 -10.90 2.86 -10.23
N VAL A 93 -10.41 4.10 -10.17
CA VAL A 93 -9.06 4.40 -9.71
C VAL A 93 -9.08 4.88 -8.26
N THR A 94 -8.24 4.28 -7.43
CA THR A 94 -7.94 4.72 -6.08
C THR A 94 -6.43 4.66 -5.81
N VAL A 95 -6.01 4.81 -4.55
CA VAL A 95 -4.61 4.87 -4.11
C VAL A 95 -4.38 3.92 -2.93
N ILE A 96 -3.22 3.27 -2.92
CA ILE A 96 -2.64 2.67 -1.72
C ILE A 96 -1.39 3.44 -1.30
N LEU A 97 -1.17 3.55 0.00
CA LEU A 97 -0.05 4.26 0.61
C LEU A 97 0.74 3.28 1.50
N LEU A 98 1.98 3.02 1.12
CA LEU A 98 2.95 2.36 1.99
C LEU A 98 3.74 3.44 2.74
N THR A 99 3.56 3.52 4.06
CA THR A 99 4.25 4.49 4.92
C THR A 99 5.28 3.79 5.79
N ALA A 100 6.38 4.48 6.10
CA ALA A 100 7.29 4.06 7.16
C ALA A 100 7.51 5.18 8.17
N SER A 101 7.44 4.81 9.44
CA SER A 101 7.52 5.69 10.60
C SER A 101 8.59 5.19 11.56
N TYR A 102 9.22 6.11 12.26
CA TYR A 102 10.13 5.80 13.35
C TYR A 102 9.80 6.69 14.53
N ARG A 103 9.48 6.08 15.69
CA ARG A 103 8.93 6.78 16.87
C ARG A 103 7.73 7.67 16.53
N ASP A 104 6.74 7.10 15.83
CA ASP A 104 5.52 7.78 15.39
C ASP A 104 5.73 8.96 14.42
N ALA A 105 6.97 9.18 13.95
CA ALA A 105 7.29 10.19 12.95
C ALA A 105 7.45 9.52 11.59
N GLU A 106 6.47 9.73 10.71
CA GLU A 106 6.53 9.29 9.32
C GLU A 106 7.71 9.97 8.61
N PHE A 107 8.60 9.18 8.00
CA PHE A 107 9.74 9.70 7.23
C PHE A 107 9.64 9.40 5.74
N ILE A 108 8.81 8.43 5.34
CA ILE A 108 8.58 8.12 3.94
C ILE A 108 7.16 7.62 3.68
N ARG A 109 6.63 8.02 2.52
CA ARG A 109 5.35 7.58 1.98
C ARG A 109 5.51 7.24 0.50
N VAL A 110 5.08 6.05 0.12
CA VAL A 110 5.07 5.59 -1.27
C VAL A 110 3.62 5.33 -1.66
N GLY A 111 3.09 6.16 -2.56
CA GLY A 111 1.75 6.02 -3.09
C GLY A 111 1.73 5.32 -4.45
N TYR A 112 0.79 4.39 -4.63
CA TYR A 112 0.51 3.76 -5.92
C TYR A 112 -0.94 3.97 -6.30
N TYR A 113 -1.19 4.24 -7.58
CA TYR A 113 -2.55 4.15 -8.11
C TYR A 113 -2.95 2.69 -8.24
N VAL A 114 -4.19 2.38 -7.86
CA VAL A 114 -4.82 1.07 -8.01
C VAL A 114 -6.05 1.24 -8.87
N HIS A 115 -6.17 0.42 -9.90
CA HIS A 115 -7.34 0.38 -10.76
C HIS A 115 -8.11 -0.91 -10.47
N ASN A 116 -9.33 -0.76 -9.95
CA ASN A 116 -10.26 -1.85 -9.72
C ASN A 116 -11.22 -1.94 -10.90
N ALA A 117 -11.23 -3.08 -11.59
CA ALA A 117 -12.12 -3.29 -12.72
C ALA A 117 -12.57 -4.76 -12.78
N TYR A 118 -13.71 -4.98 -13.42
CA TYR A 118 -14.14 -6.35 -13.74
C TYR A 118 -13.11 -7.07 -14.62
N ASP A 119 -13.05 -8.37 -14.49
CA ASP A 119 -12.18 -9.25 -15.27
C ASP A 119 -12.58 -9.38 -16.76
N SER A 120 -13.85 -9.17 -17.11
CA SER A 120 -14.36 -9.24 -18.48
C SER A 120 -14.80 -7.89 -19.03
N GLU A 121 -14.64 -7.70 -20.34
CA GLU A 121 -15.03 -6.48 -21.07
C GLU A 121 -16.55 -6.27 -21.01
N GLU A 122 -17.36 -7.33 -21.14
CA GLU A 122 -18.81 -7.27 -21.05
C GLU A 122 -19.31 -6.64 -19.72
N LEU A 123 -18.69 -7.02 -18.60
CA LEU A 123 -19.02 -6.48 -17.27
C LEU A 123 -18.49 -5.06 -17.07
N ARG A 124 -17.45 -4.65 -17.81
CA ARG A 124 -16.96 -3.27 -17.79
C ARG A 124 -17.89 -2.35 -18.58
N GLU A 125 -18.41 -2.79 -19.72
CA GLU A 125 -19.36 -2.02 -20.52
C GLU A 125 -20.76 -1.99 -19.91
N ASN A 126 -21.18 -3.09 -19.28
CA ASN A 126 -22.50 -3.24 -18.67
C ASN A 126 -22.36 -3.72 -17.21
N PRO A 127 -21.89 -2.86 -16.30
CA PRO A 127 -21.74 -3.24 -14.90
C PRO A 127 -23.11 -3.53 -14.26
N PRO A 128 -23.22 -4.59 -13.45
CA PRO A 128 -24.44 -4.84 -12.67
C PRO A 128 -24.66 -3.72 -11.64
N GLU A 129 -25.91 -3.55 -11.20
CA GLU A 129 -26.30 -2.54 -10.20
C GLU A 129 -25.58 -2.75 -8.85
N GLN A 130 -25.36 -4.01 -8.47
CA GLN A 130 -24.55 -4.39 -7.32
C GLN A 130 -23.20 -4.93 -7.78
N VAL A 131 -22.11 -4.39 -7.22
CA VAL A 131 -20.75 -4.81 -7.56
C VAL A 131 -20.48 -6.26 -7.12
N ASP A 132 -20.15 -7.13 -8.07
CA ASP A 132 -19.72 -8.50 -7.79
C ASP A 132 -18.21 -8.56 -7.59
N LEU A 133 -17.77 -8.45 -6.34
CA LEU A 133 -16.36 -8.44 -5.96
C LEU A 133 -15.59 -9.72 -6.33
N SER A 134 -16.29 -10.84 -6.57
CA SER A 134 -15.63 -12.09 -7.01
C SER A 134 -15.05 -11.98 -8.43
N ARG A 135 -15.57 -11.04 -9.22
CA ARG A 135 -15.19 -10.75 -10.60
C ARG A 135 -14.32 -9.50 -10.72
N VAL A 136 -14.02 -8.82 -9.61
CA VAL A 136 -13.20 -7.60 -9.60
C VAL A 136 -11.73 -7.98 -9.41
N ARG A 137 -10.89 -7.44 -10.29
CA ARG A 137 -9.44 -7.48 -10.19
C ARG A 137 -8.92 -6.09 -9.88
N ARG A 138 -7.88 -6.02 -9.05
CA ARG A 138 -7.09 -4.83 -8.82
C ARG A 138 -5.81 -4.89 -9.66
N GLU A 139 -5.45 -3.77 -10.24
CA GLU A 139 -4.19 -3.57 -10.97
C GLU A 139 -3.46 -2.36 -10.37
N VAL A 140 -2.26 -2.58 -9.85
CA VAL A 140 -1.44 -1.53 -9.23
C VAL A 140 -0.47 -0.95 -10.26
N LEU A 141 -0.48 0.37 -10.43
CA LEU A 141 0.42 1.04 -11.36
C LEU A 141 1.85 1.14 -10.79
N VAL A 142 2.60 0.06 -10.87
CA VAL A 142 3.96 -0.05 -10.32
C VAL A 142 4.99 0.84 -11.03
N SER A 143 4.72 1.27 -12.26
CA SER A 143 5.66 2.06 -13.07
C SER A 143 5.77 3.53 -12.66
N LYS A 144 4.81 4.06 -11.88
CA LYS A 144 4.75 5.48 -11.50
C LYS A 144 4.45 5.66 -10.00
N PRO A 145 5.29 5.13 -9.10
CA PRO A 145 5.11 5.36 -7.67
C PRO A 145 5.32 6.83 -7.34
N ARG A 146 4.53 7.35 -6.40
CA ARG A 146 4.72 8.70 -5.85
C ARG A 146 5.42 8.61 -4.50
N VAL A 147 6.71 8.93 -4.48
CA VAL A 147 7.52 8.90 -3.25
C VAL A 147 7.58 10.28 -2.61
N THR A 148 7.14 10.39 -1.36
CA THR A 148 7.27 11.58 -0.52
C THR A 148 8.16 11.28 0.65
N ARG A 149 9.10 12.18 0.97
CA ARG A 149 10.04 12.04 2.09
C ARG A 149 9.84 13.18 3.07
N PHE A 150 9.87 12.86 4.36
CA PHE A 150 9.70 13.80 5.45
C PHE A 150 10.96 13.82 6.31
N ASN A 151 11.34 15.00 6.79
CA ASN A 151 12.47 15.14 7.68
C ASN A 151 12.01 14.90 9.13
N ILE A 152 12.55 13.86 9.75
CA ILE A 152 12.26 13.51 11.15
C ILE A 152 13.50 13.62 12.04
N LYS A 153 13.28 13.52 13.35
CA LYS A 153 14.33 13.30 14.35
C LYS A 153 14.50 11.79 14.57
N TRP A 154 15.72 11.28 14.34
CA TRP A 154 16.10 9.87 14.50
C TRP A 154 16.61 9.57 15.92
#